data_AF-A0A536Q390-F1
#
_entry.id   AF-A0A536Q390-F1
#
_cell.length_a   1.000
_cell.length_b   1.000
_cell.length_c   1.000
_cell.angle_alpha   90.00
_cell.angle_beta   90.00
_cell.angle_gamma   90.00
#
_symmetry.space_group_name_H-M   'P 1'
#
loop_
_entity.id
_entity.type
_entity.pdbx_description
1 polymer ?
#
loop_
_entity_poly.entity_id
_entity_poly.type
_entity_poly.pdbx_seq_one_letter_code
_entity_poly.pdbx_strand_id
1 'polypeptide(L)'
;MGRPDCDDDRSDGRAGRDRGVPLQGARADGLRHVPPESAAGHRRHGLDGRPGCLLADRRPVKKPSADGWQVFQGTNEGHALFARFDKRAARLAKDPRYSIQIGVAIPLRAPDRHGLPNTQEMGQLAVFEDALIEKVAARAVLVGVITTNGRREFVMYTASGDWIAGLHEDLKAALPSHQVQVMAQNDPSWSVYRQFVK
;
A
#
# COMPACT_ATOMS: atom_id res chain seq x y z
N MET A 1 28.58 55.88 -36.11
CA MET A 1 28.42 54.63 -35.33
C MET A 1 27.15 54.79 -34.50
N GLY A 2 26.08 54.01 -34.58
CA GLY A 2 25.68 52.90 -35.44
C GLY A 2 24.13 52.78 -35.36
N ARG A 3 23.50 52.26 -36.42
CA ARG A 3 22.13 51.71 -36.37
C ARG A 3 22.17 50.29 -35.77
N PRO A 4 21.07 49.72 -35.26
CA PRO A 4 19.99 49.13 -36.10
C PRO A 4 18.57 49.50 -35.58
N ASP A 5 17.54 49.69 -36.41
CA ASP A 5 16.82 48.73 -37.29
C ASP A 5 16.13 47.59 -36.53
N CYS A 6 14.81 47.75 -36.30
CA CYS A 6 13.85 46.69 -36.02
C CYS A 6 12.54 47.02 -36.74
N ASP A 7 12.44 46.61 -38.01
CA ASP A 7 11.17 46.35 -38.68
C ASP A 7 10.53 45.11 -38.05
N ASP A 8 9.27 45.22 -37.61
CA ASP A 8 8.44 44.06 -37.25
C ASP A 8 7.31 43.93 -38.29
N ASP A 9 7.50 42.92 -39.13
CA ASP A 9 6.69 42.52 -40.26
C ASP A 9 5.41 41.83 -39.75
N ARG A 10 4.26 42.48 -39.92
CA ARG A 10 2.96 41.88 -39.60
C ARG A 10 2.09 41.83 -40.84
N SER A 11 2.17 40.73 -41.57
CA SER A 11 1.16 40.35 -42.55
C SER A 11 0.95 38.85 -42.67
N ASP A 12 -0.34 38.55 -42.80
CA ASP A 12 -0.97 37.48 -43.57
C ASP A 12 -1.35 36.12 -42.96
N GLY A 13 -2.59 35.71 -43.30
CA GLY A 13 -3.15 34.40 -42.96
C GLY A 13 -4.68 34.32 -42.92
N ARG A 14 -5.42 34.82 -43.93
CA ARG A 14 -6.83 34.46 -44.19
C ARG A 14 -6.93 33.52 -45.41
N ALA A 15 -7.42 32.31 -45.20
CA ALA A 15 -8.19 31.46 -46.15
C ALA A 15 -8.53 30.16 -45.40
N GLY A 16 -9.64 29.45 -45.58
CA GLY A 16 -10.78 29.54 -46.46
C GLY A 16 -11.80 28.50 -45.98
N ARG A 17 -13.08 28.79 -46.17
CA ARG A 17 -14.19 27.86 -45.90
C ARG A 17 -14.23 26.82 -47.02
N ASP A 18 -14.47 25.55 -46.67
CA ASP A 18 -15.04 24.62 -47.65
C ASP A 18 -16.11 23.72 -47.01
N ARG A 19 -17.25 23.68 -47.69
CA ARG A 19 -18.46 22.91 -47.40
C ARG A 19 -18.48 21.78 -48.43
N GLY A 20 -18.55 20.54 -47.99
CA GLY A 20 -18.76 19.42 -48.91
C GLY A 20 -19.33 18.20 -48.21
N VAL A 21 -20.66 18.09 -48.21
CA VAL A 21 -21.40 16.86 -47.96
C VAL A 21 -21.41 16.03 -49.24
N PRO A 22 -21.35 14.69 -49.16
CA PRO A 22 -22.26 13.90 -50.00
C PRO A 22 -23.04 12.84 -49.21
N LEU A 23 -24.33 12.77 -49.55
CA LEU A 23 -25.30 11.75 -49.19
C LEU A 23 -25.54 10.82 -50.40
N GLN A 24 -25.93 9.57 -50.10
CA GLN A 24 -26.50 8.50 -50.96
C GLN A 24 -25.49 7.72 -51.81
N GLY A 25 -25.58 6.39 -51.99
CA GLY A 25 -26.46 5.27 -51.58
C GLY A 25 -25.66 3.98 -51.88
N ALA A 26 -26.10 2.73 -51.85
CA ALA A 26 -27.32 2.01 -51.58
C ALA A 26 -26.94 0.51 -51.44
N ARG A 27 -27.69 -0.24 -50.61
CA ARG A 27 -28.11 -1.65 -50.70
C ARG A 27 -27.18 -2.75 -51.26
N ALA A 28 -26.96 -3.80 -50.45
CA ALA A 28 -27.30 -5.23 -50.70
C ALA A 28 -26.83 -6.05 -49.48
N ASP A 29 -27.73 -6.71 -48.74
CA ASP A 29 -28.20 -8.09 -48.93
C ASP A 29 -27.23 -9.14 -48.35
N GLY A 30 -27.74 -10.05 -47.50
CA GLY A 30 -26.95 -11.13 -46.91
C GLY A 30 -27.27 -11.46 -45.46
N LEU A 31 -28.51 -11.86 -45.17
CA LEU A 31 -28.84 -12.65 -43.99
C LEU A 31 -28.04 -13.97 -44.01
N ARG A 32 -27.08 -14.12 -43.10
CA ARG A 32 -26.59 -15.44 -42.65
C ARG A 32 -26.42 -15.46 -41.14
N HIS A 33 -27.31 -16.20 -40.52
CA HIS A 33 -27.26 -16.62 -39.13
C HIS A 33 -26.20 -17.71 -38.98
N VAL A 34 -25.14 -17.45 -38.20
CA VAL A 34 -24.29 -18.46 -37.54
C VAL A 34 -23.82 -17.85 -36.21
N PRO A 35 -24.03 -18.50 -35.06
CA PRO A 35 -23.58 -17.99 -33.76
C PRO A 35 -22.13 -18.41 -33.49
N PRO A 36 -21.32 -17.57 -32.83
CA PRO A 36 -20.20 -18.05 -32.05
C PRO A 36 -20.48 -17.87 -30.55
N GLU A 37 -20.72 -19.01 -29.92
CA GLU A 37 -20.10 -19.45 -28.67
C GLU A 37 -19.31 -18.39 -27.86
N SER A 38 -19.79 -18.17 -26.63
CA SER A 38 -19.00 -17.96 -25.40
C SER A 38 -17.56 -17.48 -25.59
N ALA A 39 -17.40 -16.17 -25.75
CA ALA A 39 -16.12 -15.52 -25.53
C ALA A 39 -15.85 -15.41 -24.02
N ALA A 40 -14.81 -16.12 -23.59
CA ALA A 40 -14.14 -15.97 -22.31
C ALA A 40 -13.97 -14.50 -21.91
N GLY A 41 -14.34 -14.18 -20.68
CA GLY A 41 -14.20 -12.84 -20.11
C GLY A 41 -13.95 -12.91 -18.62
N HIS A 42 -12.66 -12.89 -18.28
CA HIS A 42 -12.11 -12.54 -16.97
C HIS A 42 -12.26 -13.57 -15.85
N ARG A 43 -11.24 -14.44 -15.75
CA ARG A 43 -10.74 -14.91 -14.46
C ARG A 43 -10.58 -13.71 -13.54
N ARG A 44 -11.49 -13.55 -12.58
CA ARG A 44 -11.21 -12.75 -11.40
C ARG A 44 -10.17 -13.52 -10.60
N HIS A 45 -8.89 -13.24 -10.84
CA HIS A 45 -7.87 -13.42 -9.81
C HIS A 45 -8.16 -12.37 -8.73
N GLY A 46 -9.18 -12.62 -7.92
CA GLY A 46 -9.26 -12.06 -6.59
C GLY A 46 -8.19 -12.78 -5.78
N LEU A 47 -7.01 -12.17 -5.65
CA LEU A 47 -6.15 -12.50 -4.53
C LEU A 47 -6.92 -12.05 -3.29
N ASP A 48 -7.56 -13.01 -2.62
CA ASP A 48 -8.19 -12.82 -1.32
C ASP A 48 -7.17 -12.19 -0.36
N GLY A 49 -7.20 -10.87 -0.26
CA GLY A 49 -6.46 -10.07 0.71
C GLY A 49 -7.06 -10.18 2.10
N ARG A 50 -7.31 -11.40 2.57
CA ARG A 50 -7.66 -11.65 3.97
C ARG A 50 -6.36 -11.60 4.77
N PRO A 51 -6.20 -10.71 5.77
CA PRO A 51 -5.13 -10.88 6.73
C PRO A 51 -5.36 -12.21 7.44
N GLY A 52 -4.45 -13.14 7.23
CA GLY A 52 -4.45 -14.49 7.79
C GLY A 52 -4.68 -14.43 9.30
N CYS A 53 -5.91 -14.67 9.71
CA CYS A 53 -6.28 -14.90 11.09
C CYS A 53 -5.99 -16.36 11.40
N LEU A 54 -4.82 -16.65 11.97
CA LEU A 54 -4.60 -17.68 13.01
C LEU A 54 -3.11 -17.76 13.40
N LEU A 55 -2.67 -16.81 14.22
CA LEU A 55 -1.37 -16.88 14.89
C LEU A 55 -1.44 -17.92 16.01
N ALA A 56 -1.23 -19.20 15.65
CA ALA A 56 -1.53 -20.35 16.50
C ALA A 56 -0.60 -20.49 17.73
N ASP A 57 0.67 -20.07 17.63
CA ASP A 57 1.65 -20.26 18.70
C ASP A 57 2.58 -19.05 18.82
N ARG A 58 2.27 -18.09 19.70
CA ARG A 58 3.17 -16.96 20.02
C ARG A 58 3.40 -16.83 21.52
N ARG A 59 4.63 -16.45 21.89
CA ARG A 59 5.04 -16.25 23.28
C ARG A 59 5.84 -14.96 23.41
N PRO A 60 5.67 -14.20 24.51
CA PRO A 60 6.55 -13.08 24.80
C PRO A 60 7.96 -13.57 25.11
N VAL A 61 8.98 -12.94 24.52
CA VAL A 61 10.38 -13.39 24.64
C VAL A 61 11.03 -12.83 25.90
N LYS A 62 10.69 -11.60 26.30
CA LYS A 62 11.23 -10.89 27.47
C LYS A 62 10.19 -9.93 28.06
N LYS A 63 10.46 -9.44 29.28
CA LYS A 63 9.71 -8.29 29.85
C LYS A 63 9.82 -7.09 28.90
N PRO A 64 8.80 -6.22 28.84
CA PRO A 64 8.85 -5.02 28.00
C PRO A 64 10.09 -4.20 28.33
N SER A 65 10.73 -3.64 27.31
CA SER A 65 11.81 -2.69 27.48
C SER A 65 11.27 -1.39 28.11
N ALA A 66 12.16 -0.53 28.60
CA ALA A 66 11.76 0.73 29.26
C ALA A 66 10.90 1.62 28.34
N ASP A 67 11.06 1.49 27.03
CA ASP A 67 10.32 2.11 25.94
C ASP A 67 8.91 1.53 25.70
N GLY A 68 8.48 0.49 26.43
CA GLY A 68 7.11 -0.02 26.40
C GLY A 68 6.82 -1.06 25.31
N TRP A 69 7.79 -1.34 24.44
CA TRP A 69 7.68 -2.37 23.43
C TRP A 69 7.85 -3.77 24.02
N GLN A 70 6.99 -4.69 23.60
CA GLN A 70 7.05 -6.10 23.94
C GLN A 70 7.30 -6.93 22.69
N VAL A 71 8.30 -7.81 22.76
CA VAL A 71 8.68 -8.72 21.66
C VAL A 71 8.02 -10.09 21.85
N PHE A 72 7.50 -10.62 20.76
CA PHE A 72 6.86 -11.92 20.63
C PHE A 72 7.61 -12.76 19.58
N GLN A 73 7.79 -14.05 19.89
CA GLN A 73 8.28 -15.05 18.95
C GLN A 73 7.30 -16.20 18.89
N GLY A 74 7.22 -16.84 17.73
CA GLY A 74 6.25 -17.89 17.52
C GLY A 74 6.28 -18.46 16.12
N THR A 75 5.17 -19.09 15.76
CA THR A 75 4.89 -19.55 14.40
C THR A 75 3.52 -19.09 13.94
N ASN A 76 3.43 -18.76 12.66
CA ASN A 76 2.19 -18.50 11.94
C ASN A 76 2.11 -19.44 10.74
N GLU A 77 1.08 -20.30 10.70
CA GLU A 77 0.91 -21.27 9.60
C GLU A 77 2.20 -22.10 9.32
N GLY A 78 2.95 -22.45 10.38
CA GLY A 78 4.22 -23.18 10.27
C GLY A 78 5.45 -22.32 9.93
N HIS A 79 5.28 -21.03 9.61
CA HIS A 79 6.38 -20.10 9.36
C HIS A 79 6.81 -19.39 10.64
N ALA A 80 8.12 -19.10 10.77
CA ALA A 80 8.61 -18.34 11.91
C ALA A 80 7.93 -16.96 11.97
N LEU A 81 7.63 -16.52 13.19
CA LEU A 81 7.04 -15.23 13.49
C LEU A 81 7.89 -14.51 14.52
N PHE A 82 8.21 -13.27 14.20
CA PHE A 82 8.81 -12.30 15.12
C PHE A 82 7.95 -11.05 15.08
N ALA A 83 7.45 -10.61 16.22
CA ALA A 83 6.65 -9.40 16.29
C ALA A 83 7.06 -8.54 17.48
N ARG A 84 6.86 -7.24 17.37
CA ARG A 84 6.93 -6.30 18.49
C ARG A 84 5.71 -5.42 18.52
N PHE A 85 5.17 -5.16 19.71
CA PHE A 85 4.01 -4.30 19.90
C PHE A 85 4.24 -3.33 21.06
N ASP A 86 3.77 -2.09 20.90
CA ASP A 86 3.83 -1.08 21.97
C ASP A 86 2.68 -1.29 22.96
N LYS A 87 3.00 -1.69 24.19
CA LYS A 87 1.99 -1.87 25.24
C LYS A 87 1.30 -0.57 25.65
N ARG A 88 1.94 0.57 25.44
CA ARG A 88 1.39 1.88 25.79
C ARG A 88 0.24 2.26 24.88
N ALA A 89 0.17 1.68 23.67
CA ALA A 89 -0.95 1.86 22.75
C ALA A 89 -2.29 1.30 23.28
N ALA A 90 -2.27 0.45 24.31
CA ALA A 90 -3.50 -0.08 24.93
C ALA A 90 -4.43 1.02 25.46
N ARG A 91 -3.90 2.20 25.81
CA ARG A 91 -4.73 3.36 26.19
C ARG A 91 -5.52 3.93 25.01
N LEU A 92 -4.94 3.90 23.82
CA LEU A 92 -5.56 4.39 22.58
C LEU A 92 -6.56 3.38 22.02
N ALA A 93 -6.34 2.09 22.27
CA ALA A 93 -7.30 1.02 21.92
C ALA A 93 -8.66 1.11 22.65
N LYS A 94 -8.79 2.03 23.61
CA LYS A 94 -10.05 2.37 24.30
C LYS A 94 -10.71 3.62 23.74
N ASP A 95 -10.00 4.38 22.90
CA ASP A 95 -10.50 5.59 22.27
C ASP A 95 -11.17 5.23 20.93
N PRO A 96 -12.50 5.39 20.81
CA PRO A 96 -13.23 5.00 19.61
C PRO A 96 -12.83 5.80 18.37
N ARG A 97 -12.12 6.92 18.53
CA ARG A 97 -11.61 7.69 17.39
C ARG A 97 -10.62 6.88 16.57
N TYR A 98 -9.79 6.06 17.19
CA TYR A 98 -8.79 5.25 16.48
C TYR A 98 -9.40 3.94 15.97
N SER A 99 -10.34 4.00 15.04
CA SER A 99 -11.05 2.82 14.54
C SER A 99 -10.49 2.27 13.22
N ILE A 100 -9.52 2.93 12.60
CA ILE A 100 -8.99 2.52 11.30
C ILE A 100 -7.60 1.91 11.51
N GLN A 101 -7.46 0.64 11.16
CA GLN A 101 -6.16 -0.03 11.08
C GLN A 101 -5.53 0.26 9.71
N ILE A 102 -4.25 0.59 9.71
CA ILE A 102 -3.41 0.64 8.52
C ILE A 102 -2.36 -0.47 8.62
N GLY A 103 -2.24 -1.27 7.56
CA GLY A 103 -1.19 -2.25 7.39
C GLY A 103 -0.26 -1.82 6.25
N VAL A 104 1.03 -1.66 6.54
CA VAL A 104 2.06 -1.45 5.50
C VAL A 104 2.89 -2.71 5.41
N ALA A 105 2.72 -3.47 4.32
CA ALA A 105 3.41 -4.73 4.10
C ALA A 105 4.53 -4.57 3.07
N ILE A 106 5.70 -5.12 3.41
CA ILE A 106 6.91 -5.10 2.60
C ILE A 106 7.37 -6.55 2.42
N PRO A 107 7.20 -7.14 1.23
CA PRO A 107 7.84 -8.40 0.89
C PRO A 107 9.37 -8.26 0.95
N LEU A 108 10.02 -9.21 1.60
CA LEU A 108 11.48 -9.30 1.68
C LEU A 108 12.04 -9.78 0.35
N ARG A 109 13.18 -9.24 -0.07
CA ARG A 109 13.82 -9.57 -1.35
C ARG A 109 14.64 -10.85 -1.26
N ALA A 110 15.32 -11.06 -0.13
CA ALA A 110 16.19 -12.20 0.10
C ALA A 110 16.02 -12.71 1.53
N PRO A 111 14.82 -13.22 1.88
CA PRO A 111 14.60 -13.81 3.19
C PRO A 111 15.47 -15.06 3.38
N ASP A 112 15.92 -15.29 4.61
CA ASP A 112 16.62 -16.52 4.97
C ASP A 112 15.67 -17.73 4.98
N ARG A 113 16.20 -18.92 5.31
CA ARG A 113 15.41 -20.15 5.41
C ARG A 113 14.26 -20.10 6.42
N HIS A 114 14.24 -19.10 7.30
CA HIS A 114 13.20 -18.90 8.31
C HIS A 114 12.21 -17.79 7.89
N GLY A 115 12.39 -17.17 6.72
CA GLY A 115 11.54 -16.09 6.24
C GLY A 115 11.89 -14.72 6.83
N LEU A 116 13.09 -14.56 7.38
CA LEU A 116 13.57 -13.34 8.03
C LEU A 116 14.53 -12.55 7.13
N PRO A 117 14.61 -11.22 7.26
CA PRO A 117 15.52 -10.42 6.45
C PRO A 117 16.97 -10.64 6.87
N ASN A 118 17.89 -10.56 5.91
CA ASN A 118 19.32 -10.53 6.20
C ASN A 118 19.74 -9.18 6.84
N THR A 119 20.98 -9.08 7.33
CA THR A 119 21.48 -7.88 8.02
C THR A 119 21.39 -6.59 7.19
N GLN A 120 21.69 -6.66 5.89
CA GLN A 120 21.65 -5.49 5.02
C GLN A 120 20.21 -5.01 4.82
N GLU A 121 19.30 -5.93 4.53
CA GLU A 121 17.88 -5.65 4.35
C GLU A 121 17.24 -5.17 5.67
N MET A 122 17.62 -5.75 6.81
CA MET A 122 17.20 -5.29 8.12
C MET A 122 17.57 -3.81 8.36
N GLY A 123 18.78 -3.40 7.96
CA GLY A 123 19.21 -2.00 8.05
C GLY A 123 18.35 -1.06 7.19
N GLN A 124 18.03 -1.47 5.96
CA GLN A 124 17.14 -0.68 5.08
C GLN A 124 15.72 -0.56 5.65
N LEU A 125 15.19 -1.66 6.19
CA LEU A 125 13.86 -1.68 6.80
C LEU A 125 13.79 -0.89 8.11
N ALA A 126 14.89 -0.80 8.86
CA ALA A 126 14.98 0.04 10.06
C ALA A 126 14.93 1.54 9.70
N VAL A 127 15.72 1.97 8.71
CA VAL A 127 15.67 3.36 8.21
C VAL A 127 14.29 3.70 7.65
N PHE A 128 13.68 2.77 6.91
CA PHE A 128 12.30 2.94 6.44
C PHE A 128 11.30 3.07 7.59
N GLU A 129 11.44 2.25 8.64
CA GLU A 129 10.56 2.31 9.81
C GLU A 129 10.63 3.67 10.50
N ASP A 130 11.83 4.22 10.71
CA ASP A 130 12.02 5.53 11.32
C ASP A 130 11.35 6.63 10.46
N ALA A 131 11.57 6.60 9.14
CA ALA A 131 10.94 7.53 8.20
C ALA A 131 9.40 7.41 8.18
N LEU A 132 8.88 6.18 8.27
CA LEU A 132 7.44 5.92 8.35
C LEU A 132 6.86 6.53 9.64
N ILE A 133 7.50 6.30 10.79
CA ILE A 133 7.06 6.85 12.09
C ILE A 133 7.00 8.37 12.03
N GLU A 134 8.06 9.02 11.53
CA GLU A 134 8.12 10.48 11.41
C GLU A 134 7.00 11.01 10.50
N LYS A 135 6.81 10.38 9.34
CA LYS A 135 5.80 10.79 8.35
C LYS A 135 4.38 10.75 8.90
N VAL A 136 4.07 9.76 9.75
CA VAL A 136 2.71 9.53 10.25
C VAL A 136 2.47 10.07 11.66
N ALA A 137 3.49 10.60 12.35
CA ALA A 137 3.45 10.91 13.79
C ALA A 137 2.25 11.76 14.24
N ALA A 138 1.76 12.67 13.40
CA ALA A 138 0.62 13.54 13.71
C ALA A 138 -0.75 12.92 13.39
N ARG A 139 -0.79 11.78 12.71
CA ARG A 139 -2.01 11.22 12.08
C ARG A 139 -2.30 9.79 12.52
N ALA A 140 -1.26 8.99 12.72
CA ALA A 140 -1.38 7.61 13.14
C ALA A 140 -0.37 7.27 14.24
N VAL A 141 -0.63 6.16 14.91
CA VAL A 141 0.29 5.60 15.89
C VAL A 141 0.73 4.23 15.40
N LEU A 142 2.04 4.01 15.32
CA LEU A 142 2.61 2.69 15.10
C LEU A 142 2.47 1.87 16.38
N VAL A 143 1.78 0.74 16.26
CA VAL A 143 1.46 -0.10 17.43
C VAL A 143 2.09 -1.48 17.34
N GLY A 144 2.49 -1.92 16.14
CA GLY A 144 3.05 -3.23 15.92
C GLY A 144 3.95 -3.31 14.69
N VAL A 145 4.93 -4.19 14.76
CA VAL A 145 5.74 -4.63 13.61
C VAL A 145 5.82 -6.14 13.64
N ILE A 146 5.45 -6.79 12.54
CA ILE A 146 5.38 -8.24 12.41
C ILE A 146 6.30 -8.65 11.26
N THR A 147 7.14 -9.64 11.48
CA THR A 147 7.94 -10.30 10.44
C THR A 147 7.58 -11.78 10.44
N THR A 148 7.04 -12.24 9.32
CA THR A 148 6.65 -13.65 9.14
C THR A 148 6.56 -13.95 7.65
N ASN A 149 6.82 -15.20 7.26
CA ASN A 149 6.62 -15.68 5.89
C ASN A 149 7.16 -14.74 4.79
N GLY A 150 8.41 -14.29 4.93
CA GLY A 150 9.07 -13.47 3.93
C GLY A 150 8.50 -12.06 3.75
N ARG A 151 7.77 -11.52 4.74
CA ARG A 151 7.28 -10.14 4.74
C ARG A 151 7.46 -9.48 6.10
N ARG A 152 7.61 -8.17 6.08
CA ARG A 152 7.52 -7.31 7.26
C ARG A 152 6.31 -6.39 7.13
N GLU A 153 5.49 -6.37 8.16
CA GLU A 153 4.27 -5.57 8.23
C GLU A 153 4.32 -4.59 9.39
N PHE A 154 3.99 -3.33 9.12
CA PHE A 154 3.84 -2.27 10.11
C PHE A 154 2.34 -2.04 10.34
N VAL A 155 1.92 -2.18 11.59
CA VAL A 155 0.52 -2.06 12.01
C VAL A 155 0.36 -0.72 12.73
N MET A 156 -0.49 0.13 12.19
CA MET A 156 -0.80 1.45 12.74
C MET A 156 -2.30 1.63 12.92
N TYR A 157 -2.71 2.55 13.81
CA TYR A 157 -4.09 2.99 13.91
C TYR A 157 -4.20 4.50 13.76
N THR A 158 -5.26 4.95 13.10
CA THR A 158 -5.56 6.37 12.81
C THR A 158 -7.00 6.70 13.12
N ALA A 159 -7.28 7.99 13.32
CA ALA A 159 -8.62 8.52 13.48
C ALA A 159 -9.29 8.95 12.16
N SER A 160 -8.51 9.16 11.10
CA SER A 160 -9.02 9.52 9.78
C SER A 160 -8.25 8.84 8.65
N GLY A 161 -8.93 8.63 7.52
CA GLY A 161 -8.37 7.92 6.35
C GLY A 161 -7.94 8.81 5.19
N ASP A 162 -8.25 10.11 5.21
CA ASP A 162 -8.14 11.00 4.04
C ASP A 162 -6.71 11.13 3.47
N TRP A 163 -5.70 10.85 4.29
CA TRP A 163 -4.28 10.96 3.94
C TRP A 163 -3.64 9.63 3.51
N ILE A 164 -4.34 8.50 3.65
CA ILE A 164 -3.78 7.16 3.41
C ILE A 164 -3.46 6.94 1.93
N ALA A 165 -4.26 7.50 1.02
CA ALA A 165 -4.01 7.38 -0.42
C ALA A 165 -2.66 8.01 -0.82
N GLY A 166 -2.35 9.20 -0.27
CA GLY A 166 -1.06 9.86 -0.52
C GLY A 166 0.13 9.17 0.16
N LEU A 167 -0.12 8.51 1.30
CA LEU A 167 0.91 7.75 2.01
C LEU A 167 1.52 6.66 1.13
N HIS A 168 0.73 5.94 0.32
CA HIS A 168 1.25 4.83 -0.48
C HIS A 168 2.36 5.27 -1.45
N GLU A 169 2.14 6.37 -2.16
CA GLU A 169 3.12 6.90 -3.11
C GLU A 169 4.38 7.43 -2.40
N ASP A 170 4.20 8.12 -1.28
CA ASP A 170 5.32 8.57 -0.44
C ASP A 170 6.19 7.40 0.03
N LEU A 171 5.59 6.30 0.47
CA LEU A 171 6.32 5.15 0.97
C LEU A 171 7.04 4.37 -0.15
N LYS A 172 6.46 4.29 -1.35
CA LYS A 172 7.16 3.72 -2.52
C LYS A 172 8.41 4.53 -2.86
N ALA A 173 8.32 5.87 -2.80
CA ALA A 173 9.45 6.74 -3.06
C ALA A 173 10.54 6.62 -1.98
N ALA A 174 10.14 6.40 -0.73
CA ALA A 174 11.07 6.22 0.39
C ALA A 174 11.83 4.88 0.37
N LEU A 175 11.26 3.83 -0.24
CA LEU A 175 11.89 2.51 -0.33
C LEU A 175 11.81 1.94 -1.76
N PRO A 176 12.52 2.54 -2.73
CA PRO A 176 12.42 2.15 -4.14
C PRO A 176 12.98 0.74 -4.41
N SER A 177 13.77 0.20 -3.48
CA SER A 177 14.32 -1.16 -3.58
C SER A 177 13.29 -2.26 -3.30
N HIS A 178 12.12 -1.94 -2.73
CA HIS A 178 11.11 -2.91 -2.33
C HIS A 178 9.74 -2.58 -2.91
N GLN A 179 8.89 -3.60 -3.01
CA GLN A 179 7.46 -3.37 -3.17
C GLN A 179 6.88 -2.91 -1.82
N VAL A 180 6.10 -1.84 -1.84
CA VAL A 180 5.33 -1.40 -0.68
C VAL A 180 3.85 -1.59 -0.96
N GLN A 181 3.15 -2.24 -0.04
CA GLN A 181 1.70 -2.45 -0.08
C GLN A 181 1.08 -1.76 1.12
N VAL A 182 0.03 -0.97 0.90
CA VAL A 182 -0.71 -0.28 1.97
C VAL A 182 -2.15 -0.76 1.92
N MET A 183 -2.67 -1.18 3.07
CA MET A 183 -4.09 -1.45 3.27
C MET A 183 -4.63 -0.61 4.41
N ALA A 184 -5.92 -0.30 4.35
CA ALA A 184 -6.65 0.30 5.46
C ALA A 184 -7.99 -0.42 5.63
N GLN A 185 -8.36 -0.69 6.88
CA GLN A 185 -9.64 -1.31 7.21
C GLN A 185 -10.21 -0.73 8.49
N ASN A 186 -11.53 -0.75 8.61
CA ASN A 186 -12.20 -0.39 9.86
C ASN A 186 -12.06 -1.57 10.85
N ASP A 187 -11.34 -1.35 11.94
CA ASP A 187 -11.08 -2.29 13.03
C ASP A 187 -11.21 -1.60 14.41
N PRO A 188 -12.43 -1.19 14.81
CA PRO A 188 -12.67 -0.53 16.10
C PRO A 188 -12.35 -1.44 17.30
N SER A 189 -12.31 -2.76 17.10
CA SER A 189 -11.94 -3.73 18.13
C SER A 189 -10.44 -3.87 18.33
N TRP A 190 -9.61 -3.23 17.51
CA TRP A 190 -8.15 -3.35 17.57
C TRP A 190 -7.70 -4.82 17.52
N SER A 191 -8.33 -5.60 16.65
CA SER A 191 -8.28 -7.05 16.64
C SER A 191 -6.85 -7.57 16.50
N VAL A 192 -6.05 -6.97 15.61
CA VAL A 192 -4.65 -7.35 15.41
C VAL A 192 -3.80 -7.00 16.62
N TYR A 193 -4.00 -5.84 17.23
CA TYR A 193 -3.26 -5.46 18.44
C TYR A 193 -3.58 -6.36 19.63
N ARG A 194 -4.88 -6.60 19.90
CA ARG A 194 -5.37 -7.38 21.04
C ARG A 194 -5.02 -8.86 20.99
N GLN A 195 -4.70 -9.34 19.80
CA GLN A 195 -4.12 -10.66 19.63
C GLN A 195 -2.77 -10.76 20.40
N PHE A 196 -1.91 -9.74 20.34
CA PHE A 196 -0.59 -9.78 20.97
C PHE A 196 -0.58 -9.20 22.39
N VAL A 197 -1.27 -8.08 22.58
CA VAL A 197 -1.29 -7.36 23.86
C VAL A 197 -2.66 -7.53 24.51
N LYS A 198 -2.68 -8.20 25.67
CA LYS A 198 -3.87 -8.36 26.52
C LYS A 198 -4.07 -7.17 27.44
#